data_AF-A0A7V8YZM6-F1
#
_entry.id   AF-A0A7V8YZM6-F1
#
_cell.length_a   1.000
_cell.length_b   1.000
_cell.length_c   1.000
_cell.angle_alpha   90.00
_cell.angle_beta   90.00
_cell.angle_gamma   90.00
#
_symmetry.space_group_name_H-M   'P 1'
#
loop_
_entity.id
_entity.type
_entity.pdbx_description
1 polymer ?
#
loop_
_entity_poly.entity_id
_entity_poly.type
_entity_poly.pdbx_seq_one_letter_code
_entity_poly.pdbx_strand_id
1 'polypeptide(L)' 'MRDEDIDFSDIPKTTPEFWANAIIRKGLKPAPRKQQLTLRVDNDVVEFFKEQGRGYQTKINQLLRAYMDAHQIK' A
#
# COMPACT_ATOMS: atom_id res chain seq x y z
N MET A 1 10.86 28.65 -13.54
CA MET A 1 11.61 28.17 -12.36
C MET A 1 12.86 27.51 -12.87
N ARG A 2 14.02 27.97 -12.41
CA ARG A 2 15.34 27.43 -12.75
C ARG A 2 15.81 26.56 -11.59
N ASP A 3 16.79 25.71 -11.85
CA ASP A 3 17.38 24.82 -10.84
C ASP A 3 17.97 25.59 -9.64
N GLU A 4 18.40 26.83 -9.90
CA GLU A 4 18.91 27.79 -8.92
C GLU A 4 17.84 28.24 -7.91
N ASP A 5 16.57 28.16 -8.30
CA ASP A 5 15.43 28.63 -7.50
C ASP A 5 14.89 27.53 -6.56
N ILE A 6 15.53 26.36 -6.48
CA ILE A 6 15.11 25.24 -5.62
C ILE A 6 15.67 25.41 -4.20
N ASP A 7 14.78 25.47 -3.21
CA ASP A 7 15.13 25.51 -1.79
C ASP A 7 15.45 24.10 -1.25
N PHE A 8 16.51 24.02 -0.45
CA PHE A 8 17.01 22.80 0.20
C PHE A 8 17.25 23.04 1.71
N SER A 9 16.57 24.03 2.30
CA SER A 9 16.71 24.37 3.71
C SER A 9 16.25 23.26 4.65
N ASP A 10 15.31 22.41 4.22
CA ASP A 10 14.72 21.31 4.97
C ASP A 10 15.27 19.92 4.58
N ILE A 11 15.87 19.79 3.41
CA ILE A 11 16.39 18.53 2.88
C ILE A 11 17.76 18.68 2.19
N PRO A 12 18.71 17.74 2.39
CA PRO A 12 19.98 17.81 1.70
C PRO A 12 19.81 17.58 0.19
N LYS A 13 20.60 18.31 -0.61
CA LYS A 13 20.72 18.04 -2.06
C LYS A 13 21.19 16.60 -2.28
N THR A 14 20.56 15.89 -3.22
CA THR A 14 21.02 14.54 -3.58
C THR A 14 22.29 14.67 -4.41
N THR A 15 23.39 14.04 -3.98
CA THR A 15 24.67 14.05 -4.70
C THR A 15 24.87 12.75 -5.50
N PRO A 16 25.78 12.72 -6.49
CA PRO A 16 26.15 11.49 -7.17
C PRO A 16 26.61 10.38 -6.20
N GLU A 17 27.33 10.74 -5.13
CA GLU A 17 27.81 9.81 -4.11
C GLU A 17 26.66 9.22 -3.28
N PHE A 18 25.61 10.00 -3.02
CA PHE A 18 24.38 9.52 -2.40
C PHE A 18 23.74 8.42 -3.26
N TRP A 19 23.64 8.65 -4.57
CA TRP A 19 23.09 7.67 -5.51
C TRP A 19 24.00 6.45 -5.70
N ALA A 20 25.32 6.61 -5.64
CA ALA A 20 26.28 5.51 -5.74
C ALA A 20 26.18 4.52 -4.57
N ASN A 21 25.81 5.00 -3.39
CA ASN A 21 25.65 4.19 -2.17
C ASN A 21 24.18 3.90 -1.84
N ALA A 22 23.24 4.36 -2.66
CA ALA A 22 21.82 4.17 -2.41
C ALA A 22 21.48 2.67 -2.47
N ILE A 23 20.82 2.18 -1.42
CA ILE A 23 20.27 0.82 -1.42
C ILE A 23 19.06 0.81 -2.34
N ILE A 24 19.28 0.42 -3.60
CA ILE A 24 18.19 0.09 -4.50
C ILE A 24 17.50 -1.13 -3.92
N ARG A 25 16.21 -1.01 -3.59
CA ARG A 25 15.33 -2.16 -3.29
C ARG A 25 15.14 -3.00 -4.57
N LYS A 26 16.19 -3.68 -5.01
CA LYS A 26 16.20 -4.63 -6.12
C LYS A 26 15.66 -5.96 -5.58
N GLY A 27 14.52 -6.42 -6.10
CA GLY A 27 14.02 -7.77 -5.83
C GLY A 27 12.82 -7.89 -4.88
N LEU A 28 12.21 -6.80 -4.41
CA LEU A 28 10.84 -6.91 -3.90
C LEU A 28 9.92 -7.19 -5.09
N LYS A 29 9.34 -8.40 -5.15
CA LYS A 29 8.24 -8.68 -6.07
C LYS A 29 7.19 -7.59 -5.85
N PRO A 30 6.74 -6.89 -6.91
CA PRO A 30 5.68 -5.91 -6.75
C PRO A 30 4.50 -6.58 -6.07
N ALA A 31 3.93 -5.92 -5.06
CA ALA A 31 2.74 -6.44 -4.40
C ALA A 31 1.67 -6.70 -5.48
N PRO A 32 0.97 -7.84 -5.43
CA PRO A 32 -0.08 -8.12 -6.39
C PRO A 32 -1.08 -6.96 -6.41
N ARG A 33 -1.44 -6.51 -7.61
CA ARG A 33 -2.32 -5.37 -7.79
C ARG A 33 -3.69 -5.68 -7.17
N LYS A 34 -4.18 -4.77 -6.32
CA LYS A 34 -5.56 -4.80 -5.84
C LYS A 34 -6.44 -4.23 -6.94
N GLN A 35 -7.53 -4.92 -7.27
CA GLN A 35 -8.53 -4.39 -8.19
C GLN A 35 -9.56 -3.57 -7.39
N GLN A 36 -9.77 -2.32 -7.79
CA GLN A 36 -10.87 -1.53 -7.26
C GLN A 36 -12.17 -2.02 -7.88
N LEU A 37 -13.14 -2.34 -7.03
CA LEU A 37 -14.45 -2.84 -7.45
C LEU A 37 -15.54 -2.21 -6.59
N THR A 38 -16.71 -1.98 -7.19
CA THR A 38 -17.90 -1.54 -6.47
C THR A 38 -18.70 -2.77 -6.06
N LEU A 39 -18.74 -3.07 -4.77
CA LEU A 39 -19.48 -4.20 -4.19
C LEU A 39 -20.48 -3.69 -3.17
N ARG A 40 -21.67 -4.31 -3.13
CA ARG A 40 -22.64 -4.11 -2.05
C ARG A 40 -22.40 -5.15 -0.97
N VAL A 41 -22.32 -4.70 0.27
CA VAL A 41 -22.15 -5.52 1.48
C VAL A 41 -23.23 -5.05 2.45
N ASP A 42 -23.76 -5.98 3.24
CA ASP A 42 -24.76 -5.67 4.25
C ASP A 42 -24.25 -4.62 5.25
N ASN A 43 -25.16 -3.79 5.74
CA ASN A 43 -24.81 -2.62 6.54
C ASN A 43 -24.15 -3.00 7.87
N ASP A 44 -24.69 -4.03 8.54
CA ASP A 44 -24.20 -4.57 9.80
C ASP A 44 -22.77 -5.11 9.68
N VAL A 45 -22.45 -5.79 8.58
CA VAL A 45 -21.10 -6.29 8.28
C VAL A 45 -20.12 -5.12 8.13
N VAL A 46 -20.52 -4.06 7.42
CA VAL A 46 -19.67 -2.88 7.24
C VAL A 46 -19.43 -2.17 8.57
N GLU A 47 -20.46 -1.98 9.38
CA GLU A 47 -20.32 -1.35 10.71
C GLU A 47 -19.44 -2.19 11.64
N PHE A 48 -19.62 -3.51 11.70
CA PHE A 48 -18.76 -4.42 12.46
C PHE A 48 -17.27 -4.24 12.14
N PHE A 49 -16.92 -4.09 10.86
CA PHE A 49 -15.51 -3.88 10.49
C PHE A 49 -15.03 -2.46 10.79
N LYS A 50 -15.88 -1.44 10.64
CA LYS A 50 -15.54 -0.04 10.96
C LYS A 50 -15.28 0.19 12.44
N GLU A 51 -16.02 -0.47 13.33
CA GLU A 51 -15.82 -0.41 14.78
C GLU A 51 -14.41 -0.80 15.21
N GLN A 52 -13.73 -1.62 14.40
CA GLN A 52 -12.36 -2.05 14.66
C GLN A 52 -11.29 -1.04 14.22
N GLY A 53 -11.71 0.16 13.82
CA GLY A 53 -10.85 1.31 13.54
C GLY A 53 -10.21 1.36 12.15
N ARG A 54 -9.12 2.11 12.07
CA ARG A 54 -8.40 2.36 10.80
C ARG A 54 -7.94 1.03 10.18
N GLY A 55 -8.21 0.88 8.89
CA GLY A 55 -7.81 -0.31 8.14
C GLY A 55 -8.90 -1.39 8.02
N TYR A 56 -10.15 -1.09 8.35
CA TYR A 56 -11.27 -2.01 8.19
C TYR A 56 -11.35 -2.66 6.80
N GLN A 57 -11.08 -1.90 5.72
CA GLN A 57 -11.03 -2.43 4.35
C GLN A 57 -9.92 -3.49 4.16
N THR A 58 -8.77 -3.30 4.81
CA THR A 58 -7.67 -4.28 4.79
C THR A 58 -8.10 -5.56 5.50
N LYS A 59 -8.83 -5.46 6.61
CA LYS A 59 -9.34 -6.61 7.36
C LYS A 59 -10.38 -7.39 6.55
N ILE A 60 -11.30 -6.69 5.88
CA ILE A 60 -12.26 -7.30 4.94
C ILE A 60 -11.50 -8.10 3.87
N ASN A 61 -10.49 -7.48 3.25
CA ASN A 61 -9.69 -8.16 2.22
C ASN A 61 -8.91 -9.38 2.77
N GLN A 62 -8.41 -9.31 4.00
CA GLN A 62 -7.74 -10.46 4.66
C GLN A 62 -8.71 -11.62 4.89
N LEU A 63 -9.94 -11.34 5.34
CA LEU A 63 -10.97 -12.37 5.52
C LEU A 63 -11.33 -13.04 4.20
N LEU A 64 -11.57 -12.25 3.14
CA LEU A 64 -11.85 -12.79 1.80
C LEU A 64 -10.70 -13.65 1.28
N ARG A 65 -9.45 -13.24 1.56
CA ARG A 65 -8.27 -14.02 1.19
C ARG A 65 -8.21 -15.35 1.92
N ALA A 66 -8.41 -15.35 3.24
CA ALA A 66 -8.42 -16.56 4.04
C ALA A 66 -9.52 -17.53 3.59
N TYR A 67 -10.71 -17.01 3.28
CA TYR A 67 -11.80 -17.80 2.71
C TYR A 67 -11.41 -18.43 1.38
N MET A 68 -10.83 -17.64 0.46
CA MET A 68 -10.35 -18.13 -0.83
C MET A 68 -9.29 -19.22 -0.67
N ASP A 69 -8.29 -19.02 0.19
CA ASP A 69 -7.20 -19.98 0.42
C ASP A 69 -7.72 -21.28 1.04
N ALA A 70 -8.75 -21.22 1.89
CA ALA A 70 -9.39 -22.39 2.50
C ALA A 70 -10.27 -23.20 1.53
N HIS A 71 -10.79 -22.56 0.47
CA HIS A 71 -11.71 -23.19 -0.50
C HIS A 71 -11.09 -23.40 -1.89
N GLN A 72 -9.82 -23.07 -2.07
CA GLN A 72 -9.11 -23.44 -3.29
C GLN A 72 -8.86 -24.95 -3.30
N ILE A 73 -9.58 -25.65 -4.17
CA ILE A 73 -9.25 -27.02 -4.58
C ILE A 73 -7.93 -26.91 -5.37
N LYS A 74 -6.87 -27.52 -4.83
CA LYS A 74 -5.59 -27.67 -5.54
C LYS A 74 -5.74 -28.57 -6.76
#